data_AF-A0A7X9FRB2-F1
#
_entry.id   AF-A0A7X9FRB2-F1
#
_cell.length_a   1.000
_cell.length_b   1.000
_cell.length_c   1.000
_cell.angle_alpha   90.00
_cell.angle_beta   90.00
_cell.angle_gamma   90.00
#
_symmetry.space_group_name_H-M   'P 1'
#
loop_
_entity.id
_entity.type
_entity.pdbx_description
1 polymer ?
#
loop_
_entity_poly.entity_id
_entity_poly.type
_entity_poly.pdbx_seq_one_letter_code
_entity_poly.pdbx_strand_id
1 'polypeptide(L)'
;MLDPEGKYESVYNRFAHIYFVASEDAIPRFRNIAFDTVVVELNPASPLLKKLGVTHILAIKPDKTFNNPNLKHLGAVGDRHVYAVATDDKKLM
;
A
#
# COMPACT_ATOMS: atom_id res chain seq x y z
N MET A 1 10.26 3.86 8.94
CA MET A 1 10.05 5.04 9.81
C MET A 1 10.38 6.26 8.95
N LEU A 2 9.45 7.21 8.80
CA LEU A 2 9.65 8.39 7.94
C LEU A 2 10.65 9.40 8.56
N ASP A 3 10.84 9.33 9.87
CA ASP A 3 11.90 10.01 10.61
C ASP A 3 12.70 9.00 11.43
N PRO A 4 13.66 8.29 10.82
CA PRO A 4 14.40 7.24 11.52
C PRO A 4 15.24 7.77 12.69
N GLU A 5 15.53 9.06 12.71
CA GLU A 5 16.37 9.72 13.72
C GLU A 5 15.56 10.52 14.76
N GLY A 6 14.24 10.66 14.56
CA GLY A 6 13.34 11.40 15.45
C GLY A 6 13.62 12.91 15.52
N LYS A 7 14.29 13.48 14.51
CA LYS A 7 14.78 14.88 14.54
C LYS A 7 13.78 15.91 14.04
N TYR A 8 12.73 15.48 13.34
CA TYR A 8 11.82 16.35 12.61
C TYR A 8 10.37 15.99 12.88
N GLU A 9 10.06 15.68 14.13
CA GLU A 9 8.73 15.27 14.58
C GLU A 9 7.63 16.24 14.10
N SER A 10 7.84 17.56 14.18
CA SER A 10 6.87 18.57 13.70
C SER A 10 6.64 18.57 12.19
N VAL A 11 7.59 18.05 11.41
CA VAL A 11 7.49 17.94 9.94
C VAL A 11 6.77 16.65 9.54
N TYR A 12 6.93 15.57 10.30
CA TYR A 12 6.32 14.27 9.98
C TYR A 12 4.98 14.04 10.68
N ASN A 13 4.74 14.62 11.86
CA ASN A 13 3.44 14.61 12.54
C ASN A 13 2.43 15.58 11.91
N ARG A 14 2.83 16.39 10.92
CA ARG A 14 1.90 17.26 10.21
C ARG A 14 1.01 16.51 9.21
N PHE A 15 1.37 15.28 8.85
CA PHE A 15 0.65 14.53 7.82
C PHE A 15 -0.59 13.87 8.43
N ALA A 16 -1.74 14.53 8.30
CA ALA A 16 -3.03 13.98 8.68
C ALA A 16 -3.60 13.03 7.62
N HIS A 17 -3.13 13.13 6.37
CA HIS A 17 -3.63 12.37 5.24
C HIS A 17 -2.51 11.56 4.55
N ILE A 18 -2.74 10.26 4.43
CA ILE A 18 -1.87 9.34 3.70
C ILE A 18 -2.68 8.71 2.58
N TYR A 19 -2.30 8.98 1.33
CA TYR A 19 -2.90 8.34 0.16
C TYR A 19 -1.98 7.23 -0.35
N PHE A 20 -2.58 6.09 -0.66
CA PHE A 20 -1.89 4.99 -1.32
C PHE A 20 -2.21 5.01 -2.81
N VAL A 21 -1.16 4.94 -3.61
CA VAL A 21 -1.27 4.81 -5.08
C VAL A 21 -0.52 3.55 -5.49
N ALA A 22 -1.17 2.72 -6.30
CA ALA A 22 -0.52 1.52 -6.79
C ALA A 22 0.60 1.88 -7.78
N SER A 23 1.73 1.18 -7.68
CA SER A 23 2.87 1.32 -8.58
C SER A 23 3.37 -0.05 -9.04
N GLU A 24 4.02 -0.14 -10.18
CA GLU A 24 4.73 -1.35 -10.59
C GLU A 24 6.07 -1.50 -9.86
N ASP A 25 6.61 -0.40 -9.33
CA ASP A 25 7.94 -0.34 -8.72
C ASP A 25 8.03 -1.15 -7.41
N ALA A 26 9.10 -1.94 -7.27
CA ALA A 26 9.34 -2.74 -6.07
C ALA A 26 9.67 -1.88 -4.82
N ILE A 27 10.23 -0.68 -5.04
CA ILE A 27 10.66 0.23 -3.99
C ILE A 27 9.55 1.27 -3.77
N PRO A 28 8.99 1.40 -2.55
CA PRO A 28 8.00 2.43 -2.27
C PRO A 28 8.59 3.84 -2.45
N ARG A 29 7.81 4.73 -3.07
CA ARG A 29 8.14 6.14 -3.16
C ARG A 29 7.20 6.97 -2.30
N PHE A 30 7.76 8.00 -1.68
CA PHE A 30 7.04 8.92 -0.82
C PHE A 30 7.09 10.30 -1.47
N ARG A 31 5.93 10.91 -1.69
CA ARG A 31 5.84 12.26 -2.26
C ARG A 31 4.88 13.10 -1.45
N ASN A 32 5.34 14.27 -1.05
CA ASN A 32 4.46 15.26 -0.46
C ASN A 32 3.62 15.92 -1.56
N ILE A 33 2.30 15.97 -1.39
CA ILE A 33 1.40 16.55 -2.42
C ILE A 33 0.63 17.76 -1.92
N ALA A 34 0.51 17.96 -0.61
CA ALA A 34 -0.07 19.14 0.01
C ALA A 34 0.57 19.40 1.38
N PHE A 35 0.11 20.40 2.12
CA PHE A 35 0.72 20.77 3.39
C PHE A 35 0.67 19.65 4.45
N ASP A 36 -0.37 18.83 4.45
CA ASP A 36 -0.66 17.78 5.43
C ASP A 36 -0.87 16.40 4.79
N THR A 37 -0.47 16.24 3.52
CA THR A 37 -0.81 15.07 2.72
C THR A 37 0.40 14.45 2.05
N VAL A 38 0.65 13.18 2.34
CA VAL A 38 1.68 12.38 1.67
C VAL A 38 1.03 11.30 0.80
N VAL A 39 1.59 11.11 -0.40
CA VAL A 39 1.31 9.95 -1.25
C VAL A 39 2.41 8.93 -1.04
N VAL A 40 1.99 7.69 -0.79
CA VAL A 40 2.83 6.51 -0.81
C VAL A 40 2.52 5.72 -2.07
N GLU A 41 3.43 5.77 -3.03
CA GLU A 41 3.38 4.94 -4.23
C GLU A 41 4.04 3.60 -3.91
N LEU A 42 3.29 2.50 -3.99
CA LEU A 42 3.83 1.18 -3.67
C LEU A 42 3.19 0.08 -4.51
N ASN A 43 3.96 -0.98 -4.77
CA ASN A 43 3.44 -2.16 -5.42
C ASN A 43 2.53 -2.95 -4.45
N PRO A 44 1.25 -3.18 -4.79
CA PRO A 44 0.30 -3.85 -3.90
C PRO A 44 0.68 -5.32 -3.63
N ALA A 45 1.53 -5.92 -4.47
CA ALA A 45 2.10 -7.25 -4.26
C ALA A 45 3.48 -7.23 -3.57
N SER A 46 3.92 -6.07 -3.06
CA SER A 46 5.23 -5.94 -2.43
C SER A 46 5.34 -6.84 -1.19
N PRO A 47 6.46 -7.58 -1.02
CA PRO A 47 6.71 -8.35 0.20
C PRO A 47 6.84 -7.46 1.45
N LEU A 48 7.01 -6.15 1.28
CA LEU A 48 7.01 -5.19 2.40
C LEU A 48 5.64 -5.13 3.09
N LEU A 49 4.53 -5.17 2.33
CA LEU A 49 3.19 -5.13 2.91
C LEU A 49 2.94 -6.33 3.81
N LYS A 50 3.45 -7.48 3.40
CA LYS A 50 3.43 -8.70 4.21
C LYS A 50 4.22 -8.56 5.50
N LYS A 51 5.45 -8.02 5.44
CA LYS A 51 6.28 -7.75 6.63
C LYS A 51 5.59 -6.78 7.59
N LEU A 52 4.73 -5.90 7.08
CA LEU A 52 3.92 -4.97 7.86
C LEU A 52 2.61 -5.59 8.39
N GLY A 53 2.35 -6.88 8.11
CA GLY A 53 1.15 -7.58 8.57
C GLY A 53 -0.12 -7.25 7.77
N VAL A 54 0.00 -6.65 6.59
CA VAL A 54 -1.15 -6.38 5.73
C VAL A 54 -1.72 -7.70 5.22
N THR A 55 -2.99 -7.94 5.52
CA THR A 55 -3.71 -9.16 5.11
C THR A 55 -4.67 -8.91 3.95
N HIS A 56 -5.20 -7.69 3.84
CA HIS A 56 -6.18 -7.32 2.83
C HIS A 56 -5.91 -5.94 2.28
N ILE A 57 -6.25 -5.75 1.00
CA ILE A 57 -6.19 -4.46 0.31
C ILE A 57 -7.57 -4.17 -0.28
N LEU A 58 -8.10 -2.98 0.01
CA LEU A 58 -9.25 -2.42 -0.69
C LEU A 58 -8.74 -1.50 -1.80
N ALA A 59 -8.98 -1.86 -3.05
CA ALA A 59 -8.61 -1.07 -4.21
C ALA A 59 -9.84 -0.40 -4.82
N ILE A 60 -9.70 0.88 -5.19
CA ILE A 60 -10.73 1.60 -5.94
C ILE A 60 -10.25 1.65 -7.40
N LYS A 61 -11.03 1.11 -8.33
CA LYS A 61 -10.69 1.00 -9.76
C LYS A 61 -9.29 0.39 -9.98
N PRO A 62 -9.06 -0.87 -9.54
CA PRO A 62 -7.75 -1.51 -9.64
C PRO A 62 -7.27 -1.56 -11.09
N ASP A 63 -5.97 -1.36 -11.28
CA ASP A 63 -5.31 -1.49 -12.58
C ASP A 63 -4.50 -2.80 -12.67
N LYS A 64 -3.64 -2.91 -13.69
CA LYS A 64 -2.80 -4.10 -13.93
C LYS A 64 -1.88 -4.46 -12.76
N THR A 65 -1.56 -3.55 -11.84
CA THR A 65 -0.71 -3.85 -10.67
C THR A 65 -1.36 -4.87 -9.73
N PHE A 66 -2.68 -5.02 -9.77
CA PHE A 66 -3.43 -5.99 -8.98
C PHE A 66 -3.52 -7.38 -9.63
N ASN A 67 -3.08 -7.53 -10.88
CA ASN A 67 -2.99 -8.83 -11.56
C ASN A 67 -1.68 -9.53 -11.17
N ASN A 68 -1.58 -9.94 -9.91
CA ASN A 68 -0.37 -10.53 -9.35
C ASN A 68 -0.69 -11.82 -8.57
N PRO A 69 0.10 -12.90 -8.71
CA PRO A 69 -0.15 -14.16 -7.99
C PRO A 69 -0.08 -14.04 -6.45
N ASN A 70 0.55 -12.98 -5.93
CA ASN A 70 0.59 -12.71 -4.49
C ASN A 70 -0.69 -12.01 -3.97
N LEU A 71 -1.64 -11.72 -4.86
CA LEU A 71 -2.92 -11.10 -4.55
C LEU A 71 -4.05 -12.00 -5.04
N LYS A 72 -4.97 -12.35 -4.14
CA LYS A 72 -6.20 -13.06 -4.50
C LYS A 72 -7.38 -12.13 -4.41
N HIS A 73 -8.03 -11.87 -5.54
CA HIS A 73 -9.28 -11.14 -5.57
C HIS A 73 -10.38 -11.91 -4.83
N LEU A 74 -10.97 -11.29 -3.81
CA LEU A 74 -12.02 -11.88 -2.98
C LEU A 74 -13.43 -11.49 -3.44
N GLY A 75 -13.58 -10.31 -4.05
CA GLY A 75 -14.86 -9.81 -4.53
C GLY A 75 -14.86 -8.29 -4.71
N ALA A 76 -15.98 -7.77 -5.21
CA ALA A 76 -16.15 -6.36 -5.51
C ALA A 76 -17.56 -5.84 -5.18
N VAL A 77 -17.65 -4.55 -4.83
CA VAL A 77 -18.89 -3.80 -4.70
C VAL A 77 -18.73 -2.47 -5.46
N GLY A 78 -19.37 -2.37 -6.62
CA GLY A 78 -19.16 -1.23 -7.53
C GLY A 78 -17.71 -1.18 -8.01
N ASP A 79 -17.04 -0.05 -7.81
CA ASP A 79 -15.64 0.17 -8.18
C ASP A 79 -14.63 -0.21 -7.09
N ARG A 80 -15.10 -0.82 -5.99
CA ARG A 80 -14.28 -1.22 -4.85
C ARG A 80 -14.04 -2.72 -4.87
N HIS A 81 -12.78 -3.12 -4.90
CA HIS A 81 -12.34 -4.50 -4.99
C HIS A 81 -11.52 -4.88 -3.77
N VAL A 82 -11.79 -6.03 -3.16
CA VAL A 82 -11.03 -6.55 -2.02
C VAL A 82 -10.08 -7.65 -2.49
N TYR A 83 -8.82 -7.56 -2.07
CA TYR A 83 -7.78 -8.55 -2.33
C TYR A 83 -7.21 -9.07 -1.02
N ALA A 84 -6.99 -10.38 -0.93
CA ALA A 84 -6.15 -10.98 0.10
C ALA A 84 -4.68 -10.96 -0.33
N VAL A 85 -3.79 -10.64 0.60
CA VAL A 85 -2.33 -10.69 0.42
C VAL A 85 -1.81 -12.06 0.83
N ALA A 86 -1.01 -12.71 -0.02
CA ALA A 86 -0.45 -14.04 0.28
C ALA A 86 0.43 -14.02 1.54
N THR A 87 0.05 -14.80 2.56
CA THR A 87 0.85 -15.03 3.78
C THR A 87 1.88 -16.13 3.55
N ASP A 88 3.00 -16.14 4.31
CA ASP A 88 4.12 -17.10 4.07
C ASP A 88 3.68 -18.55 4.30
N ASP A 89 2.59 -18.75 5.04
CA ASP A 89 2.05 -20.06 5.35
C ASP A 89 1.12 -20.64 4.27
N LYS A 90 0.67 -19.84 3.30
CA LYS A 90 -0.19 -20.32 2.22
C LYS A 90 0.10 -19.57 0.92
N LYS A 91 0.84 -20.22 0.02
CA LYS A 91 0.63 -19.97 -1.41
C LYS A 91 -0.86 -20.21 -1.67
N LEU A 92 -1.55 -19.20 -2.17
CA LEU A 92 -2.96 -19.26 -2.53
C LEU A 92 -3.05 -20.19 -3.75
N MET A 93 -3.27 -21.49 -3.49
CA MET A 93 -3.57 -22.51 -4.49
C MET A 93 -4.88 -22.21 -5.22
#